data_AF-A0A0C2C9G7-F1
#
_entry.id   AF-A0A0C2C9G7-F1
#
_cell.length_a   1.000
_cell.length_b   1.000
_cell.length_c   1.000
_cell.angle_alpha   90.00
_cell.angle_beta   90.00
_cell.angle_gamma   90.00
#
_symmetry.space_group_name_H-M   'P 1'
#
loop_
_entity.id
_entity.type
_entity.pdbx_description
1 polymer ?
#
loop_
_entity_poly.entity_id
_entity_poly.type
_entity_poly.pdbx_seq_one_letter_code
_entity_poly.pdbx_strand_id
1 'polypeptide(L)'
;MFPPKNIDAIKLCLLNEPIYHGKLTPDAVSTKLQKAGDFLVQDGENANSILLSIFKDGVRDFLIAIEEVEESPRFSVGMRSFATLEELTFKLKSVQCGSEVIRLETAIYRNNGTFFHLVD
;
A
#
# COMPACT_ATOMS: atom_id res chain seq x y z
N MET A 1 14.44 -17.73 -12.36
CA MET A 1 14.56 -16.27 -12.37
C MET A 1 14.64 -15.85 -10.91
N PHE A 2 15.83 -15.46 -10.42
CA PHE A 2 15.99 -14.96 -9.05
C PHE A 2 15.25 -13.62 -8.93
N PRO A 3 14.63 -13.29 -7.79
CA PRO A 3 14.17 -11.92 -7.60
C PRO A 3 15.36 -10.98 -7.80
N PRO A 4 15.19 -9.82 -8.43
CA PRO A 4 16.24 -8.82 -8.47
C PRO A 4 16.67 -8.56 -7.03
N LYS A 5 17.97 -8.65 -6.73
CA LYS A 5 18.54 -8.51 -5.38
C LYS A 5 18.08 -7.22 -4.66
N ASN A 6 17.52 -6.26 -5.38
CA ASN A 6 17.02 -4.99 -4.88
C ASN A 6 15.59 -5.02 -4.34
N ILE A 7 14.70 -5.92 -4.81
CA ILE A 7 13.30 -5.91 -4.34
C ILE A 7 13.21 -6.30 -2.86
N ASP A 8 14.00 -7.27 -2.42
CA ASP A 8 14.06 -7.66 -1.00
C ASP A 8 14.56 -6.50 -0.13
N ALA A 9 15.57 -5.75 -0.59
CA ALA A 9 16.08 -4.58 0.11
C ALA A 9 15.02 -3.46 0.19
N ILE A 10 14.29 -3.20 -0.90
CA ILE A 10 13.20 -2.22 -0.93
C ILE A 10 12.09 -2.63 0.03
N LYS A 11 11.66 -3.91 0.01
CA LYS A 11 10.64 -4.42 0.93
C LYS A 11 11.06 -4.36 2.39
N LEU A 12 12.34 -4.60 2.69
CA LEU A 12 12.89 -4.38 4.03
C LEU A 12 12.77 -2.91 4.45
N CYS A 13 13.03 -1.96 3.55
CA CYS A 13 12.80 -0.54 3.83
C CYS A 13 11.32 -0.22 4.06
N LEU A 14 10.41 -0.84 3.30
CA LEU A 14 8.97 -0.66 3.45
C LEU A 14 8.44 -1.18 4.79
N LEU A 15 9.11 -2.12 5.45
CA LEU A 15 8.74 -2.54 6.81
C LEU A 15 8.89 -1.41 7.85
N ASN A 16 9.56 -0.31 7.52
CA ASN A 16 9.60 0.90 8.34
C ASN A 16 8.44 1.86 8.04
N GLU A 17 7.73 1.69 6.92
CA GLU A 17 6.60 2.52 6.52
C GLU A 17 5.33 2.07 7.27
N PRO A 18 4.69 2.93 8.09
CA PRO A 18 3.52 2.53 8.87
C PRO A 18 2.33 2.10 8.00
N ILE A 19 2.22 2.63 6.78
CA ILE A 19 1.11 2.28 5.87
C ILE A 19 1.30 0.93 5.16
N TYR A 20 2.51 0.38 5.17
CA TYR A 20 2.81 -0.92 4.59
C TYR A 20 2.57 -2.02 5.63
N HIS A 21 1.61 -2.92 5.38
CA HIS A 21 1.22 -3.98 6.33
C HIS A 21 1.96 -5.31 6.11
N GLY A 22 2.82 -5.41 5.09
CA GLY A 22 3.37 -6.68 4.63
C GLY A 22 2.26 -7.58 4.08
N LYS A 23 2.41 -8.89 4.20
CA LYS A 23 1.43 -9.86 3.70
C LYS A 23 0.24 -9.99 4.64
N LEU A 24 -0.95 -9.65 4.15
CA LEU A 24 -2.22 -9.89 4.83
C LEU A 24 -3.03 -10.97 4.11
N THR A 25 -3.92 -11.63 4.86
CA THR A 25 -4.95 -12.49 4.26
C THR A 25 -6.12 -11.63 3.77
N PRO A 26 -6.92 -12.12 2.80
CA PRO A 26 -8.11 -11.40 2.32
C PRO A 26 -9.08 -11.02 3.46
N ASP A 27 -9.25 -11.90 4.45
CA ASP A 27 -10.08 -11.64 5.63
C ASP A 27 -9.52 -10.53 6.51
N ALA A 28 -8.19 -10.49 6.70
CA ALA A 28 -7.53 -9.45 7.49
C ALA A 28 -7.63 -8.08 6.82
N VAL A 29 -7.51 -8.02 5.48
CA VAL A 29 -7.71 -6.79 4.69
C VAL A 29 -9.16 -6.32 4.82
N SER A 30 -10.11 -7.24 4.63
CA SER A 30 -11.53 -6.95 4.76
C SER A 30 -11.88 -6.45 6.16
N THR A 31 -11.28 -7.01 7.21
CA THR A 31 -11.49 -6.55 8.60
C THR A 31 -10.92 -5.15 8.85
N LYS A 32 -9.81 -4.79 8.18
CA LYS A 32 -9.15 -3.48 8.34
C LYS A 32 -9.83 -2.37 7.54
N LEU A 33 -10.31 -2.68 6.33
CA LEU A 33 -10.93 -1.71 5.44
C LEU A 33 -12.46 -1.83 5.55
N GLN A 34 -13.09 -0.89 6.25
CA GLN A 34 -14.51 -1.01 6.65
C GLN A 34 -15.36 0.11 6.08
N LYS A 35 -14.75 1.24 5.67
CA LYS A 35 -15.43 2.41 5.14
C LYS A 35 -14.99 2.67 3.71
N ALA A 36 -15.91 3.21 2.91
CA ALA A 36 -15.60 3.65 1.56
C ALA A 36 -14.45 4.66 1.59
N GLY A 37 -13.44 4.43 0.76
CA GLY A 37 -12.22 5.24 0.71
C GLY A 37 -11.16 4.88 1.74
N ASP A 38 -11.39 3.91 2.64
CA ASP A 38 -10.32 3.32 3.45
C ASP A 38 -9.32 2.61 2.53
N PHE A 39 -8.03 2.81 2.78
CA PHE A 39 -6.98 2.14 2.00
C PHE A 39 -5.76 1.77 2.84
N LEU A 40 -5.03 0.75 2.39
CA LEU A 40 -3.75 0.33 2.94
C LEU A 40 -2.82 -0.20 1.84
N VAL A 41 -1.55 -0.39 2.19
CA VAL A 41 -0.57 -1.02 1.30
C VAL A 41 -0.17 -2.39 1.88
N GLN A 42 -0.13 -3.42 1.05
CA GLN A 42 0.22 -4.79 1.45
C GLN A 42 1.05 -5.50 0.37
N ASP A 43 1.60 -6.66 0.71
CA ASP A 43 2.16 -7.57 -0.30
C ASP A 43 1.05 -8.14 -1.18
N GLY A 44 1.34 -8.31 -2.47
CA GLY A 44 0.51 -9.12 -3.34
C GLY A 44 0.84 -10.62 -3.22
N GLU A 45 0.18 -11.44 -4.04
CA GLU A 45 0.40 -12.90 -4.03
C GLU A 45 1.83 -13.28 -4.40
N ASN A 46 2.45 -12.50 -5.30
CA ASN A 46 3.83 -12.70 -5.70
C ASN A 46 4.80 -11.99 -4.75
N ALA A 47 5.93 -12.64 -4.47
CA ALA A 47 6.99 -12.10 -3.62
C ALA A 47 7.51 -10.72 -4.07
N ASN A 48 7.27 -10.33 -5.32
CA ASN A 48 7.72 -9.06 -5.90
C ASN A 48 6.57 -8.06 -6.17
N SER A 49 5.36 -8.36 -5.74
CA SER A 49 4.21 -7.47 -5.92
C SER A 49 3.85 -6.74 -4.63
N ILE A 50 3.46 -5.48 -4.77
CA ILE A 50 2.89 -4.64 -3.71
C ILE A 50 1.54 -4.17 -4.21
N LEU A 51 0.54 -4.17 -3.34
CA LEU A 51 -0.82 -3.78 -3.66
C LEU A 51 -1.24 -2.59 -2.80
N LEU A 52 -1.93 -1.65 -3.44
CA LEU A 52 -2.77 -0.66 -2.79
C LEU A 52 -4.18 -1.25 -2.74
N SER A 53 -4.65 -1.59 -1.54
CA SER A 53 -5.99 -2.14 -1.32
C SER A 53 -6.91 -1.05 -0.81
N ILE A 54 -8.06 -0.88 -1.45
CA ILE A 54 -9.02 0.18 -1.16
C ILE A 54 -10.40 -0.43 -0.98
N PHE A 55 -11.16 0.03 0.00
CA PHE A 55 -12.55 -0.36 0.18
C PHE A 55 -13.50 0.66 -0.44
N LYS A 56 -14.54 0.16 -1.10
CA LYS A 56 -15.64 0.97 -1.64
C LYS A 56 -16.97 0.28 -1.37
N ASP A 57 -17.32 -0.67 -2.22
CA ASP A 57 -18.41 -1.65 -2.11
C ASP A 57 -17.86 -3.07 -1.81
N GLY A 58 -16.54 -3.21 -1.93
CA GLY A 58 -15.71 -4.33 -1.51
C GLY A 58 -14.25 -3.92 -1.60
N VAL A 59 -13.34 -4.82 -1.22
CA VAL A 59 -11.91 -4.59 -1.38
C VAL A 59 -11.54 -4.66 -2.86
N ARG A 60 -10.79 -3.66 -3.33
CA ARG A 60 -10.21 -3.57 -4.67
C ARG A 60 -8.71 -3.40 -4.54
N ASP A 61 -7.97 -4.21 -5.28
CA ASP A 61 -6.51 -4.18 -5.28
C ASP A 61 -5.97 -3.50 -6.53
N PHE A 62 -5.03 -2.59 -6.33
CA PHE A 62 -4.30 -1.90 -7.39
C PHE A 62 -2.82 -2.23 -7.27
N LEU A 63 -2.22 -2.69 -8.36
CA LEU A 63 -0.80 -3.00 -8.38
C LEU A 63 0.02 -1.72 -8.21
N ILE A 64 0.94 -1.74 -7.24
CA ILE A 64 2.04 -0.78 -7.13
C ILE A 64 3.24 -1.41 -7.82
N ALA A 65 3.60 -0.90 -9.00
CA ALA A 65 4.83 -1.29 -9.68
C ALA A 65 6.02 -0.60 -9.01
N ILE A 66 7.08 -1.38 -8.74
CA ILE A 66 8.38 -0.83 -8.33
C ILE A 66 9.23 -0.76 -9.59
N GLU A 67 9.42 0.45 -10.10
CA GLU A 67 10.25 0.71 -11.27
C GLU A 67 11.70 0.91 -10.82
N GLU A 68 12.61 0.10 -11.34
CA GLU A 68 14.05 0.29 -11.15
C GLU A 68 14.53 1.40 -12.09
N VAL A 69 14.78 2.58 -11.52
CA VAL A 69 15.43 3.70 -12.20
C VAL A 69 16.87 3.78 -11.71
N GLU A 70 17.81 4.23 -12.54
CA GLU A 70 19.26 4.12 -12.32
C GLU A 70 19.77 4.65 -10.96
N GLU A 71 19.03 5.56 -10.31
CA GLU A 71 19.43 6.20 -9.04
C GLU A 71 18.59 5.75 -7.82
N SER A 72 17.30 5.50 -8.00
CA SER A 72 16.38 5.13 -6.91
C SER A 72 15.10 4.47 -7.45
N PRO A 73 14.47 3.56 -6.68
CA PRO A 73 13.22 2.95 -7.11
C PRO A 73 12.07 3.98 -7.13
N ARG A 74 11.17 3.85 -8.10
CA ARG A 74 9.91 4.60 -8.14
C ARG A 74 8.72 3.69 -7.92
N PHE A 75 7.71 4.22 -7.24
CA PHE A 75 6.46 3.53 -6.96
C PHE A 75 5.39 4.07 -7.89
N SER A 76 4.86 3.21 -8.75
CA SER A 76 3.87 3.59 -9.77
C SER A 76 2.53 2.90 -9.53
N VAL A 77 1.43 3.66 -9.61
CA VAL A 77 0.05 3.16 -9.56
C VAL A 77 -0.73 3.77 -10.71
N GLY A 78 -1.18 2.93 -11.64
CA GLY A 78 -1.77 3.39 -12.90
C GLY A 78 -0.76 4.22 -13.71
N MET A 79 -1.11 5.47 -14.02
CA MET A 79 -0.24 6.40 -14.77
C MET A 79 0.54 7.38 -13.87
N ARG A 80 0.48 7.21 -12.55
CA ARG A 80 1.18 8.09 -11.59
C ARG A 80 2.38 7.37 -11.00
N SER A 81 3.49 8.10 -10.88
CA SER A 81 4.73 7.61 -10.30
C SER A 81 5.18 8.53 -9.17
N PHE A 82 5.75 7.94 -8.13
CA PHE A 82 6.16 8.61 -6.89
C PHE A 82 7.55 8.14 -6.49
N ALA A 83 8.31 9.00 -5.81
CA ALA A 83 9.65 8.66 -5.35
C ALA A 83 9.62 7.77 -4.09
N THR A 84 8.60 7.92 -3.25
CA THR A 84 8.45 7.14 -2.01
C THR A 84 7.01 6.68 -1.80
N LEU A 85 6.82 5.69 -0.93
CA LEU A 85 5.49 5.23 -0.54
C LEU A 85 4.74 6.32 0.24
N GLU A 86 5.42 7.08 1.10
CA GLU A 86 4.84 8.25 1.78
C GLU A 86 4.32 9.31 0.79
N GLU A 87 5.09 9.60 -0.26
CA GLU A 87 4.66 10.54 -1.28
C GLU A 87 3.42 10.03 -2.02
N LEU A 88 3.41 8.73 -2.37
CA LEU A 88 2.26 8.08 -2.98
C LEU A 88 1.02 8.25 -2.10
N THR A 89 1.11 7.95 -0.82
CA THR A 89 -0.06 7.97 0.09
C THR A 89 -0.55 9.38 0.36
N PHE A 90 0.34 10.37 0.37
CA PHE A 90 -0.03 11.76 0.54
C PHE A 90 -0.63 12.39 -0.73
N LYS A 91 -0.04 12.12 -1.90
CA LYS A 91 -0.39 12.78 -3.18
C LYS A 91 -1.46 12.03 -3.99
N LEU A 92 -1.60 10.72 -3.82
CA LEU A 92 -2.62 9.93 -4.52
C LEU A 92 -3.99 10.17 -3.86
N LYS A 93 -4.85 10.92 -4.54
CA LYS A 93 -6.21 11.23 -4.04
C LYS A 93 -7.29 10.29 -4.57
N SER A 94 -6.99 9.60 -5.66
CA SER A 94 -7.93 8.69 -6.31
C SER A 94 -7.20 7.75 -7.26
N VAL A 95 -7.80 6.59 -7.50
CA VAL A 95 -7.39 5.64 -8.53
C VAL A 95 -8.53 5.37 -9.50
N GLN A 96 -8.18 4.98 -10.72
CA GLN A 96 -9.14 4.64 -11.77
C GLN A 96 -9.29 3.13 -11.86
N CYS A 97 -10.54 2.65 -11.84
CA CYS A 97 -10.92 1.25 -12.02
C CYS A 97 -11.90 1.16 -13.20
N GLY A 98 -11.40 0.86 -14.40
CA GLY A 98 -12.20 0.94 -15.63
C GLY A 98 -12.73 2.36 -15.87
N SER A 99 -14.05 2.51 -15.93
CA SER A 99 -14.72 3.82 -16.07
C SER A 99 -14.95 4.53 -14.74
N GLU A 100 -14.63 3.90 -13.62
CA GLU A 100 -14.91 4.41 -12.28
C GLU A 100 -13.68 5.07 -11.64
N VAL A 101 -13.92 6.12 -10.85
CA VAL A 101 -12.91 6.76 -10.01
C VAL A 101 -13.21 6.45 -8.55
N ILE A 102 -12.24 5.84 -7.86
CA ILE A 102 -12.32 5.53 -6.43
C ILE A 102 -11.46 6.55 -5.69
N ARG A 103 -12.07 7.30 -4.77
CA ARG A 103 -11.36 8.27 -3.92
C ARG A 103 -10.67 7.56 -2.77
N LEU A 104 -9.45 7.99 -2.48
CA LEU A 104 -8.71 7.62 -1.28
C LEU A 104 -9.05 8.64 -0.20
N GLU A 105 -9.64 8.19 0.89
CA GLU A 105 -10.08 9.05 1.99
C GLU A 105 -9.23 8.84 3.24
N THR A 106 -9.13 7.59 3.71
CA THR A 106 -8.46 7.29 4.99
C THR A 106 -7.37 6.23 4.80
N ALA A 107 -6.12 6.62 5.06
CA ALA A 107 -5.01 5.69 5.15
C ALA A 107 -5.10 4.87 6.45
N ILE A 108 -5.11 3.54 6.34
CA ILE A 108 -5.04 2.64 7.48
C ILE A 108 -3.58 2.29 7.72
N TYR A 109 -3.03 2.78 8.82
CA TYR A 109 -1.68 2.51 9.25
C TYR A 109 -1.62 1.27 10.15
N ARG A 110 -0.47 0.60 10.19
CA ARG A 110 -0.17 -0.38 11.23
C ARG A 110 -0.16 0.32 12.58
N ASN A 111 -0.92 -0.21 13.53
CA ASN A 111 -0.68 0.10 14.93
C ASN A 111 0.62 -0.57 15.34
N ASN A 112 1.73 0.15 15.26
CA ASN A 112 2.89 -0.19 16.05
C ASN A 112 2.46 0.00 17.50
N GLY A 113 2.30 -1.11 18.23
CA GLY A 113 1.72 -1.09 19.57
C GLY A 113 2.43 -0.12 20.51
N THR A 114 1.82 1.04 20.73
CA THR A 114 1.92 1.81 21.97
C THR A 114 0.50 2.24 22.34
N PHE A 115 -0.23 1.30 22.92
CA PHE A 115 -1.28 1.66 23.87
C PHE A 115 -0.58 2.36 25.04
N PHE A 116 -0.49 3.69 25.01
CA PHE A 116 -0.46 4.43 26.26
C PHE A 116 -1.89 4.40 26.79
N HIS A 117 -2.19 3.41 27.63
CA HIS A 117 -3.20 3.59 28.66
C HIS A 117 -2.71 4.74 29.54
N LEU A 118 -3.16 5.97 29.25
CA LEU A 118 -3.30 6.95 30.31
C LEU A 118 -4.47 6.45 31.14
N VAL A 119 -4.13 5.74 32.23
CA VAL A 119 -5.03 5.52 33.35
C VAL A 119 -5.34 6.91 33.93
N ASP A 120 -6.64 7.13 34.18
CA ASP A 120 -7.31 8.33 34.72
C ASP A 120 -6.44 9.40 35.41
#